data_AF-Q55EM5-F1
#
_entry.id   AF-Q55EM5-F1
#
_cell.length_a   1.000
_cell.length_b   1.000
_cell.length_c   1.000
_cell.angle_alpha   90.00
_cell.angle_beta   90.00
_cell.angle_gamma   90.00
#
_symmetry.space_group_name_H-M   'P 1'
#
loop_
_entity.id
_entity.type
_entity.pdbx_description
1 polymer ?
#
loop_
_entity_poly.entity_id
_entity_poly.type
_entity_poly.pdbx_seq_one_letter_code
_entity_poly.pdbx_strand_id
1 'polypeptide(L)'
;MNQNKLLLLLIVLLSISYSLAVVVPIPGENIPNGVNSNNKNKKDLKSAAEDLNYANIFRDRQGTIVKGESVRIDMQGSYTRDGQRWFNLQAQLNGIKGKSTIAHVNVAQNAMSNNLAEQAHVTNVVIAAMLNSYIIGKTYHVLDNGL
;
A
#
# COMPACT_ATOMS: atom_id res chain seq x y z
N MET A 1 -16.29 -47.41 2.36
CA MET A 1 -15.58 -46.35 1.60
C MET A 1 -14.18 -46.87 1.29
N ASN A 2 -13.78 -46.96 0.02
CA ASN A 2 -12.53 -47.63 -0.37
C ASN A 2 -11.31 -46.82 0.13
N GLN A 3 -10.35 -47.43 0.84
CA GLN A 3 -9.23 -46.71 1.47
C GLN A 3 -8.46 -45.82 0.48
N ASN A 4 -8.32 -46.26 -0.79
CA ASN A 4 -7.68 -45.50 -1.85
C ASN A 4 -8.45 -44.21 -2.22
N LYS A 5 -9.79 -44.20 -2.11
CA LYS A 5 -10.60 -43.00 -2.37
C LYS A 5 -10.45 -41.97 -1.25
N LEU A 6 -10.31 -42.42 0.00
CA LEU A 6 -10.08 -41.52 1.14
C LEU A 6 -8.69 -40.86 1.05
N LEU A 7 -7.65 -41.63 0.69
CA LEU A 7 -6.30 -41.10 0.51
C LEU A 7 -6.22 -40.07 -0.63
N LEU A 8 -6.87 -40.35 -1.76
CA LEU A 8 -6.97 -39.39 -2.88
C LEU A 8 -7.71 -38.11 -2.48
N LEU A 9 -8.81 -38.20 -1.72
CA LEU A 9 -9.52 -37.02 -1.24
C LEU A 9 -8.64 -36.19 -0.30
N LEU A 10 -7.89 -36.84 0.60
CA LEU A 10 -6.97 -36.16 1.52
C LEU A 10 -5.83 -35.46 0.80
N ILE A 11 -5.27 -36.07 -0.25
CA ILE A 11 -4.24 -35.42 -1.08
C ILE A 11 -4.83 -34.20 -1.81
N VAL A 12 -6.05 -34.31 -2.35
CA VAL A 12 -6.73 -33.18 -2.99
C VAL A 12 -7.02 -32.06 -1.97
N LEU A 13 -7.47 -32.38 -0.76
CA LEU A 13 -7.71 -31.41 0.30
C LEU A 13 -6.42 -30.77 0.84
N LEU A 14 -5.34 -31.53 1.00
CA LEU A 14 -4.03 -30.96 1.36
C LEU A 14 -3.50 -30.03 0.27
N SER A 15 -3.74 -30.35 -1.01
CA SER A 15 -3.29 -29.52 -2.12
C SER A 15 -4.05 -28.21 -2.28
N ILE A 16 -5.16 -27.98 -1.57
CA ILE A 16 -5.89 -26.70 -1.61
C ILE A 16 -5.35 -25.71 -0.55
N SER A 17 -4.43 -26.15 0.31
CA SER A 17 -3.76 -25.26 1.29
C SER A 17 -2.57 -24.50 0.68
N TYR A 18 -2.60 -24.19 -0.62
CA TYR A 18 -1.74 -23.12 -1.13
C TYR A 18 -2.32 -21.83 -0.58
N SER A 19 -1.77 -21.42 0.55
CA SER A 19 -1.94 -20.09 1.06
C SER A 19 -1.63 -19.11 -0.08
N LEU A 20 -2.67 -18.47 -0.59
CA LEU A 20 -2.50 -17.41 -1.58
C LEU A 20 -1.90 -16.25 -0.81
N ALA A 21 -0.59 -16.05 -1.01
CA ALA A 21 0.11 -14.83 -0.64
C ALA A 21 -0.80 -13.64 -0.94
N VAL A 22 -1.22 -12.92 0.11
CA VAL A 22 -2.17 -11.82 -0.01
C VAL A 22 -1.51 -10.53 0.45
N VAL A 23 -1.53 -9.54 -0.44
CA VAL A 23 -1.02 -8.20 -0.14
C VAL A 23 -2.02 -7.52 0.78
N VAL A 24 -1.59 -7.18 2.00
CA VAL A 24 -2.47 -6.66 3.05
C VAL A 24 -1.99 -5.31 3.57
N PRO A 25 -2.92 -4.39 3.90
CA PRO A 25 -2.62 -3.15 4.60
C PRO A 25 -2.73 -3.33 6.12
N ILE A 26 -1.68 -2.99 6.87
CA ILE A 26 -1.63 -3.05 8.33
C ILE A 26 -1.47 -1.64 8.91
N PRO A 27 -2.33 -1.18 9.83
CA PRO A 27 -2.16 0.11 10.48
C PRO A 27 -0.92 0.12 11.38
N GLY A 28 -0.22 1.23 11.41
CA GLY A 28 0.98 1.44 12.21
C GLY A 28 0.89 2.67 13.11
N GLU A 29 2.01 3.37 13.19
CA GLU A 29 2.23 4.56 14.00
C GLU A 29 1.48 5.80 13.49
N ASN A 30 1.57 6.92 14.22
CA ASN A 30 1.00 8.19 13.78
C ASN A 30 1.68 8.69 12.50
N ILE A 31 0.92 9.37 11.63
CA ILE A 31 1.45 9.99 10.41
C ILE A 31 2.60 10.96 10.78
N PRO A 32 3.81 10.77 10.22
CA PRO A 32 4.91 11.71 10.38
C PRO A 32 4.52 13.08 9.82
N ASN A 33 4.75 14.15 10.58
CA ASN A 33 4.42 15.51 10.17
C ASN A 33 2.94 15.71 9.79
N GLY A 34 2.06 14.93 10.42
CA GLY A 34 0.61 14.95 10.21
C GLY A 34 -0.01 16.34 10.43
N VAL A 35 -0.95 16.71 9.58
CA VAL A 35 -1.75 17.94 9.72
C VAL A 35 -3.24 17.67 9.55
N ASN A 36 -4.06 18.53 10.14
CA ASN A 36 -5.49 18.55 9.87
C ASN A 36 -5.76 18.98 8.43
N SER A 37 -6.86 18.50 7.87
CA SER A 37 -7.28 18.80 6.51
C SER A 37 -8.81 18.88 6.45
N ASN A 38 -9.34 19.25 5.30
CA ASN A 38 -10.78 19.43 5.10
C ASN A 38 -11.36 18.46 4.05
N ASN A 39 -12.67 18.52 3.85
CA ASN A 39 -13.37 17.67 2.89
C ASN A 39 -12.91 17.86 1.44
N LYS A 40 -12.43 19.05 1.05
CA LYS A 40 -11.82 19.27 -0.28
C LYS A 40 -10.55 18.45 -0.42
N ASN A 41 -9.68 18.48 0.59
CA ASN A 41 -8.45 17.70 0.58
C ASN A 41 -8.72 16.19 0.53
N LYS A 42 -9.77 15.70 1.20
CA LYS A 42 -10.21 14.29 1.08
C LYS A 42 -10.56 13.92 -0.36
N LYS A 43 -11.34 14.76 -1.04
CA LYS A 43 -11.74 14.53 -2.45
C LYS A 43 -10.52 14.58 -3.38
N ASP A 44 -9.67 15.57 -3.21
CA ASP A 44 -8.46 15.73 -4.03
C ASP A 44 -7.46 14.60 -3.78
N LEU A 45 -7.35 14.10 -2.54
CA LEU A 45 -6.58 12.91 -2.21
C LEU A 45 -7.14 11.68 -2.94
N LYS A 46 -8.45 11.46 -2.92
CA LYS A 46 -9.06 10.32 -3.64
C LYS A 46 -8.72 10.36 -5.13
N SER A 47 -8.87 11.52 -5.76
CA SER A 47 -8.51 11.70 -7.17
C SER A 47 -7.01 11.43 -7.40
N ALA A 48 -6.12 12.00 -6.58
CA ALA A 48 -4.69 11.78 -6.73
C ALA A 48 -4.27 10.32 -6.46
N ALA A 49 -4.95 9.63 -5.55
CA ALA A 49 -4.67 8.22 -5.28
C ALA A 49 -5.09 7.34 -6.46
N GLU A 50 -6.22 7.64 -7.11
CA GLU A 50 -6.70 6.91 -8.30
C GLU A 50 -5.74 7.01 -9.50
N ASP A 51 -4.93 8.08 -9.57
CA ASP A 51 -3.89 8.27 -10.59
C ASP A 51 -2.55 7.56 -10.25
N LEU A 52 -2.47 6.87 -9.10
CA LEU A 52 -1.29 6.07 -8.79
C LEU A 52 -1.15 4.92 -9.78
N ASN A 53 0.09 4.66 -10.16
CA ASN A 53 0.46 3.47 -10.92
C ASN A 53 1.51 2.66 -10.18
N TYR A 54 1.52 1.38 -10.46
CA TYR A 54 2.40 0.40 -9.81
C TYR A 54 3.89 0.79 -9.89
N ALA A 55 4.38 1.22 -11.06
CA ALA A 55 5.78 1.55 -11.24
C ALA A 55 6.23 2.73 -10.35
N ASN A 56 5.37 3.72 -10.14
CA ASN A 56 5.65 4.87 -9.28
C ASN A 56 5.64 4.52 -7.79
N ILE A 57 4.87 3.51 -7.37
CA ILE A 57 4.83 3.03 -5.97
C ILE A 57 6.20 2.46 -5.56
N PHE A 58 6.87 1.77 -6.48
CA PHE A 58 8.18 1.15 -6.24
C PHE A 58 9.34 1.95 -6.85
N ARG A 59 9.12 3.23 -7.15
CA ARG A 59 10.15 4.10 -7.72
C ARG A 59 11.22 4.43 -6.67
N ASP A 60 12.46 4.07 -6.95
CA ASP A 60 13.60 4.37 -6.06
C ASP A 60 14.16 5.79 -6.24
N ARG A 61 13.27 6.78 -6.29
CA ARG A 61 13.65 8.19 -6.42
C ARG A 61 12.61 9.09 -5.77
N GLN A 62 13.10 10.02 -4.96
CA GLN A 62 12.28 11.03 -4.31
C GLN A 62 11.60 11.97 -5.31
N GLY A 63 10.43 12.45 -4.93
CA GLY A 63 9.70 13.50 -5.63
C GLY A 63 8.24 13.17 -5.84
N THR A 64 7.50 14.13 -6.40
CA THR A 64 6.09 13.97 -6.70
C THR A 64 5.86 12.89 -7.76
N ILE A 65 4.94 11.98 -7.47
CA ILE A 65 4.48 10.94 -8.40
C ILE A 65 3.09 11.24 -8.94
N VAL A 66 2.25 11.92 -8.15
CA VAL A 66 0.95 12.43 -8.59
C VAL A 66 0.74 13.82 -8.02
N LYS A 67 0.25 14.75 -8.83
CA LYS A 67 -0.08 16.12 -8.40
C LYS A 67 -1.53 16.44 -8.73
N GLY A 68 -2.37 16.52 -7.70
CA GLY A 68 -3.71 17.09 -7.79
C GLY A 68 -3.72 18.59 -7.49
N GLU A 69 -4.92 19.14 -7.34
CA GLU A 69 -5.12 20.58 -7.10
C GLU A 69 -4.60 21.02 -5.72
N SER A 70 -5.16 20.47 -4.63
CA SER A 70 -4.73 20.79 -3.26
C SER A 70 -3.84 19.72 -2.61
N VAL A 71 -3.75 18.53 -3.19
CA VAL A 71 -2.99 17.39 -2.67
C VAL A 71 -2.03 16.88 -3.73
N ARG A 72 -0.85 16.46 -3.32
CA ARG A 72 0.10 15.67 -4.12
C ARG A 72 0.44 14.39 -3.39
N ILE A 73 0.84 13.37 -4.13
CA ILE A 73 1.45 12.16 -3.57
C ILE A 73 2.91 12.15 -3.98
N ASP A 74 3.78 12.06 -2.98
CA ASP A 74 5.21 12.09 -3.12
C ASP A 74 5.82 10.75 -2.70
N MET A 75 6.81 10.31 -3.47
CA MET A 75 7.76 9.29 -3.03
C MET A 75 8.84 9.98 -2.19
N GLN A 76 9.01 9.57 -0.94
CA GLN A 76 10.01 10.11 0.00
C GLN A 76 11.29 9.27 0.08
N GLY A 77 11.38 8.24 -0.77
CA GLY A 77 12.52 7.33 -0.86
C GLY A 77 12.19 5.97 -0.28
N SER A 78 13.23 5.17 -0.06
CA SER A 78 13.11 3.84 0.54
C SER A 78 14.03 3.71 1.75
N TYR A 79 13.68 2.79 2.65
CA TYR A 79 14.47 2.47 3.83
C TYR A 79 14.38 0.97 4.12
N THR A 80 15.30 0.46 4.93
CA THR A 80 15.29 -0.95 5.36
C THR A 80 14.95 -1.04 6.84
N ARG A 81 14.02 -1.92 7.19
CA ARG A 81 13.65 -2.26 8.56
C ARG A 81 13.47 -3.77 8.64
N ASP A 82 14.13 -4.41 9.60
CA ASP A 82 14.09 -5.85 9.83
C ASP A 82 14.41 -6.69 8.57
N GLY A 83 15.41 -6.24 7.79
CA GLY A 83 15.82 -6.87 6.53
C GLY A 83 14.88 -6.63 5.34
N GLN A 84 13.70 -6.05 5.56
CA GLN A 84 12.74 -5.71 4.52
C GLN A 84 12.94 -4.26 4.06
N ARG A 85 13.03 -4.05 2.75
CA ARG A 85 12.99 -2.71 2.15
C ARG A 85 11.55 -2.22 2.05
N TRP A 86 11.34 -0.96 2.38
CA TRP A 86 10.06 -0.26 2.36
C TRP A 86 10.16 1.01 1.50
N PHE A 87 9.11 1.30 0.73
CA PHE A 87 8.96 2.50 -0.07
C PHE A 87 7.99 3.45 0.64
N ASN A 88 8.41 4.70 0.87
CA ASN A 88 7.68 5.67 1.67
C ASN A 88 6.87 6.61 0.76
N LEU A 89 5.54 6.46 0.78
CA LEU A 89 4.62 7.34 0.07
C LEU A 89 3.89 8.26 1.04
N GLN A 90 3.84 9.55 0.70
CA GLN A 90 3.12 10.55 1.49
C GLN A 90 2.16 11.35 0.61
N ALA A 91 0.91 11.43 1.02
CA ALA A 91 0.01 12.45 0.52
C ALA A 91 0.23 13.74 1.30
N GLN A 92 0.45 14.84 0.60
CA GLN A 92 0.81 16.12 1.17
C GLN A 92 -0.03 17.27 0.61
N LEU A 93 -0.32 18.27 1.44
CA LEU A 93 -0.98 19.50 1.02
C LEU A 93 -0.06 20.37 0.16
N ASN A 94 -0.55 20.83 -0.99
CA ASN A 94 0.16 21.74 -1.88
C ASN A 94 0.35 23.12 -1.24
N GLY A 95 1.50 23.73 -1.49
CA GLY A 95 1.83 25.07 -1.00
C GLY A 95 2.19 25.17 0.49
N ILE A 96 2.04 24.08 1.26
CA ILE A 96 2.39 24.05 2.69
C ILE A 96 3.84 23.56 2.85
N LYS A 97 4.68 24.39 3.48
CA LYS A 97 6.08 24.05 3.80
C LYS A 97 6.13 23.30 5.15
N GLY A 98 7.00 22.30 5.24
CA GLY A 98 7.19 21.52 6.46
C GLY A 98 6.05 20.52 6.69
N LYS A 99 5.34 20.65 7.82
CA LYS A 99 4.24 19.75 8.19
C LYS A 99 3.08 19.88 7.22
N SER A 100 2.93 18.92 6.32
CA SER A 100 1.92 18.94 5.27
C SER A 100 1.32 17.57 4.97
N THR A 101 1.75 16.52 5.67
CA THR A 101 1.34 15.14 5.39
C THR A 101 -0.05 14.88 5.93
N ILE A 102 -0.93 14.35 5.09
CA ILE A 102 -2.32 14.01 5.45
C ILE A 102 -2.61 12.50 5.33
N ALA A 103 -1.76 11.75 4.64
CA ALA A 103 -1.78 10.30 4.60
C ALA A 103 -0.36 9.76 4.36
N HIS A 104 -0.07 8.58 4.88
CA HIS A 104 1.25 7.96 4.81
C HIS A 104 1.12 6.44 4.65
N VAL A 105 1.79 5.91 3.64
CA VAL A 105 1.84 4.48 3.35
C VAL A 105 3.28 4.06 3.12
N ASN A 106 3.70 3.00 3.80
CA ASN A 106 4.92 2.28 3.49
C ASN A 106 4.57 1.01 2.73
N VAL A 107 5.22 0.75 1.60
CA VAL A 107 4.99 -0.47 0.81
C VAL A 107 6.24 -1.31 0.84
N ALA A 108 6.14 -2.55 1.31
CA ALA A 108 7.25 -3.48 1.35
C ALA A 108 7.62 -3.95 -0.06
N GLN A 109 8.91 -4.09 -0.34
CA GLN A 109 9.42 -4.65 -1.58
C GLN A 109 8.89 -6.07 -1.85
N ASN A 110 8.53 -6.84 -0.83
CA ASN A 110 7.96 -8.18 -1.04
C ASN A 110 6.56 -8.17 -1.67
N ALA A 111 5.86 -7.03 -1.67
CA ALA A 111 4.61 -6.86 -2.41
C ALA A 111 4.84 -6.61 -3.91
N MET A 112 6.09 -6.58 -4.40
CA MET A 112 6.36 -6.44 -5.81
C MET A 112 6.03 -7.72 -6.57
N SER A 113 5.35 -7.57 -7.71
CA SER A 113 5.05 -8.65 -8.64
C SER A 113 5.40 -8.29 -10.09
N ASN A 114 5.70 -9.32 -10.88
CA ASN A 114 5.82 -9.26 -12.34
C ASN A 114 4.48 -9.58 -13.06
N ASN A 115 3.47 -10.05 -12.33
CA ASN A 115 2.15 -10.37 -12.86
C ASN A 115 1.26 -9.12 -12.88
N LEU A 116 0.71 -8.76 -14.05
CA LEU A 116 -0.10 -7.54 -14.21
C LEU A 116 -1.35 -7.51 -13.30
N ALA A 117 -1.98 -8.65 -13.04
CA ALA A 117 -3.14 -8.72 -12.15
C ALA A 117 -2.74 -8.46 -10.69
N GLU A 118 -1.61 -9.00 -10.25
CA GLU A 118 -1.07 -8.74 -8.91
C GLU A 118 -0.60 -7.29 -8.78
N GLN A 119 0.02 -6.71 -9.82
CA GLN A 119 0.37 -5.29 -9.83
C GLN A 119 -0.85 -4.37 -9.67
N ALA A 120 -1.95 -4.68 -10.37
CA ALA A 120 -3.21 -3.98 -10.21
C ALA A 120 -3.78 -4.15 -8.79
N HIS A 121 -3.70 -5.36 -8.24
CA HIS A 121 -4.12 -5.64 -6.87
C HIS A 121 -3.32 -4.84 -5.84
N VAL A 122 -1.99 -4.87 -5.90
CA VAL A 122 -1.08 -4.08 -5.03
C VAL A 122 -1.42 -2.60 -5.11
N THR A 123 -1.60 -2.07 -6.33
CA THR A 123 -1.96 -0.66 -6.53
C THR A 123 -3.28 -0.33 -5.82
N ASN A 124 -4.31 -1.16 -5.97
CA ASN A 124 -5.60 -0.98 -5.31
C ASN A 124 -5.48 -1.03 -3.77
N VAL A 125 -4.67 -1.95 -3.23
CA VAL A 125 -4.42 -2.05 -1.79
C VAL A 125 -3.72 -0.80 -1.27
N VAL A 126 -2.74 -0.26 -2.01
CA VAL A 126 -2.05 0.99 -1.65
C VAL A 126 -3.00 2.19 -1.69
N ILE A 127 -3.88 2.27 -2.70
CA ILE A 127 -4.92 3.32 -2.77
C ILE A 127 -5.84 3.24 -1.54
N ALA A 128 -6.36 2.06 -1.23
CA ALA A 128 -7.21 1.84 -0.06
C ALA A 128 -6.47 2.18 1.25
N ALA A 129 -5.21 1.76 1.38
CA ALA A 129 -4.36 2.07 2.54
C ALA A 129 -4.13 3.57 2.70
N MET A 130 -3.92 4.32 1.61
CA MET A 130 -3.76 5.77 1.62
C MET A 130 -5.04 6.47 2.08
N LEU A 131 -6.20 6.03 1.60
CA LEU A 131 -7.49 6.58 2.02
C LEU A 131 -7.81 6.25 3.48
N ASN A 132 -7.50 5.04 3.93
CA ASN A 132 -7.68 4.66 5.34
C ASN A 132 -6.72 5.41 6.25
N SER A 133 -5.45 5.58 5.83
CA SER A 133 -4.44 6.37 6.54
C SER A 133 -4.96 7.79 6.81
N TYR A 134 -5.52 8.44 5.78
CA TYR A 134 -6.16 9.74 5.90
C TYR A 134 -7.29 9.76 6.93
N ILE A 135 -8.16 8.75 6.91
CA ILE A 135 -9.34 8.69 7.79
C ILE A 135 -8.94 8.51 9.26
N ILE A 136 -7.97 7.63 9.54
CA ILE A 136 -7.64 7.26 10.92
C ILE A 136 -6.42 8.00 11.50
N GLY A 137 -5.67 8.74 10.67
CA GLY A 137 -4.49 9.48 11.09
C GLY A 137 -3.26 8.61 11.40
N LYS A 138 -3.18 7.41 10.81
CA LYS A 138 -2.08 6.45 11.01
C LYS A 138 -1.36 6.14 9.71
N THR A 139 -0.08 5.83 9.80
CA THR A 139 0.65 5.15 8.74
C THR A 139 -0.01 3.81 8.44
N TYR A 140 -0.07 3.41 7.18
CA TYR A 140 -0.31 2.00 6.81
C TYR A 140 0.94 1.36 6.24
N HIS A 141 1.16 0.10 6.56
CA HIS A 141 2.22 -0.75 6.01
C HIS A 141 1.55 -1.77 5.08
N VAL A 142 1.88 -1.74 3.80
CA VAL A 142 1.39 -2.69 2.78
C VAL A 142 2.48 -3.70 2.50
N LEU A 143 2.19 -4.98 2.66
CA LEU A 143 3.14 -6.07 2.48
C LEU A 143 2.44 -7.32 1.98
N ASP A 144 3.19 -8.17 1.30
CA ASP A 144 2.81 -9.56 1.12
C ASP A 144 3.00 -10.28 2.47
N ASN A 145 1.93 -10.88 3.00
CA ASN A 145 2.00 -11.56 4.28
C ASN A 145 2.58 -12.98 4.20
N GLY A 146 2.77 -13.54 3.00
CA GLY A 146 3.46 -14.81 2.75
C GLY A 146 3.06 -15.99 3.65
N LEU A 147 1.89 -15.92 4.29
CA LEU A 147 1.26 -17.02 5.00
C LEU A 147 0.89 -18.09 4.00
#